data_AF-A0A2V9VVW8-F1
#
_entry.id   AF-A0A2V9VVW8-F1
#
_cell.length_a   1.000
_cell.length_b   1.000
_cell.length_c   1.000
_cell.angle_alpha   90.00
_cell.angle_beta   90.00
_cell.angle_gamma   90.00
#
_symmetry.space_group_name_H-M   'P 1'
#
loop_
_entity.id
_entity.type
_entity.pdbx_description
1 polymer ?
#
loop_
_entity_poly.entity_id
_entity_poly.type
_entity_poly.pdbx_seq_one_letter_code
_entity_poly.pdbx_strand_id
1 'polypeptide(L)'
;ARIANVGPKEHDQLCAWISHLPQMISTALAASLVDEFGDAPLLEAGGRALREMTRISSSPYSMWRDIAITNKKNIADALLKLEQRLAHIRENLDSRELAAEFERAHALRKEKQSISPQRLRGTEKDKA
;
A
#
# COMPACT_ATOMS: atom_id res chain seq x y z
N ALA A 1 -15.37 -5.86 16.38
CA ALA A 1 -14.81 -5.98 15.02
C ALA A 1 -15.91 -5.66 14.00
N ARG A 2 -15.57 -5.11 12.82
CA ARG A 2 -16.50 -5.00 11.68
C ARG A 2 -16.17 -6.12 10.69
N ILE A 3 -17.18 -6.81 10.19
CA ILE A 3 -17.04 -7.91 9.22
C ILE A 3 -17.53 -7.39 7.86
N ALA A 4 -16.74 -7.60 6.82
CA ALA A 4 -17.13 -7.32 5.44
C ALA A 4 -17.24 -8.66 4.68
N ASN A 5 -18.32 -8.83 3.91
CA ASN A 5 -18.50 -9.99 3.04
C ASN A 5 -18.19 -9.57 1.60
N VAL A 6 -17.17 -10.18 1.01
CA VAL A 6 -16.68 -9.89 -0.35
C VAL A 6 -16.58 -11.17 -1.15
N GLY A 7 -16.85 -11.11 -2.45
CA GLY A 7 -16.68 -12.28 -3.32
C GLY A 7 -15.22 -12.67 -3.47
N PRO A 8 -14.87 -13.95 -3.77
CA PRO A 8 -13.48 -14.39 -3.86
C PRO A 8 -12.63 -13.59 -4.86
N LYS A 9 -13.18 -13.27 -6.04
CA LYS A 9 -12.45 -12.47 -7.05
C LYS A 9 -12.18 -11.04 -6.58
N GLU A 10 -13.16 -10.44 -5.91
CA GLU A 10 -13.04 -9.09 -5.37
C GLU A 10 -12.05 -9.06 -4.20
N HIS A 11 -12.09 -10.07 -3.33
CA HIS A 11 -11.11 -10.28 -2.27
C HIS A 11 -9.69 -10.32 -2.83
N ASP A 12 -9.43 -11.12 -3.86
CA ASP A 12 -8.09 -11.28 -4.41
C ASP A 12 -7.58 -10.00 -5.07
N GLN A 13 -8.45 -9.29 -5.79
CA GLN A 13 -8.12 -7.99 -6.35
C GLN A 13 -7.82 -6.97 -5.25
N LEU A 14 -8.62 -6.94 -4.18
CA LEU A 14 -8.41 -6.04 -3.05
C LEU A 14 -7.11 -6.36 -2.32
N CYS A 15 -6.87 -7.62 -1.95
CA CYS A 15 -5.65 -8.07 -1.29
C CYS A 15 -4.40 -7.80 -2.11
N ALA A 16 -4.48 -7.86 -3.45
CA ALA A 16 -3.37 -7.47 -4.31
C ALA A 16 -2.92 -6.03 -4.02
N TRP A 17 -3.85 -5.09 -3.80
CA TRP A 17 -3.54 -3.69 -3.49
C TRP A 17 -3.19 -3.43 -2.03
N ILE A 18 -3.94 -4.01 -1.09
CA ILE A 18 -3.84 -3.62 0.33
C ILE A 18 -2.85 -4.46 1.13
N SER A 19 -2.37 -5.58 0.58
CA SER A 19 -1.47 -6.51 1.28
C SER A 19 -0.29 -6.94 0.42
N HIS A 20 -0.54 -7.47 -0.79
CA HIS A 20 0.54 -8.08 -1.58
C HIS A 20 1.46 -7.05 -2.22
N LEU A 21 0.90 -6.02 -2.86
CA LEU A 21 1.68 -4.94 -3.46
C LEU A 21 2.59 -4.23 -2.42
N PRO A 22 2.11 -3.86 -1.20
CA PRO A 22 2.98 -3.36 -0.15
C PRO A 22 4.19 -4.25 0.16
N GLN A 23 4.01 -5.57 0.22
CA GLN A 23 5.13 -6.50 0.40
C GLN A 23 6.12 -6.42 -0.76
N MET A 24 5.63 -6.44 -2.01
CA MET A 24 6.48 -6.42 -3.20
C MET A 24 7.29 -5.12 -3.26
N ILE A 25 6.67 -3.97 -2.96
CA ILE A 25 7.35 -2.67 -2.87
C ILE A 25 8.42 -2.70 -1.79
N SER A 26 8.10 -3.21 -0.59
CA SER A 26 9.05 -3.27 0.53
C SER A 26 10.26 -4.12 0.18
N THR A 27 10.03 -5.26 -0.48
CA THR A 27 11.07 -6.18 -0.94
C THR A 27 11.93 -5.54 -2.02
N ALA A 28 11.32 -4.92 -3.04
CA ALA A 28 12.03 -4.25 -4.12
C ALA A 28 12.88 -3.08 -3.60
N LEU A 29 12.32 -2.24 -2.73
CA LEU A 29 13.04 -1.13 -2.12
C LEU A 29 14.25 -1.61 -1.31
N ALA A 30 14.08 -2.64 -0.48
CA ALA A 30 15.17 -3.19 0.32
C ALA A 30 16.27 -3.80 -0.57
N ALA A 31 15.89 -4.56 -1.60
CA ALA A 31 16.85 -5.14 -2.54
C ALA A 31 17.64 -4.06 -3.30
N SER A 32 16.97 -3.02 -3.82
CA SER A 32 17.65 -1.92 -4.50
C SER A 32 18.63 -1.16 -3.59
N LEU A 33 18.33 -1.04 -2.29
CA LEU A 33 19.25 -0.43 -1.34
C LEU A 33 20.50 -1.28 -1.11
N VAL A 34 20.35 -2.60 -1.09
CA VAL A 34 21.49 -3.53 -1.02
C VAL A 34 22.32 -3.44 -2.29
N ASP A 35 21.70 -3.38 -3.46
CA ASP A 35 22.41 -3.30 -4.74
C ASP A 35 23.19 -1.98 -4.88
N GLU A 36 22.61 -0.86 -4.43
CA GLU A 36 23.22 0.48 -4.57
C GLU A 36 24.27 0.77 -3.48
N PHE A 37 24.04 0.31 -2.24
CA PHE A 37 24.87 0.70 -1.09
C PHE A 37 25.59 -0.48 -0.41
N GLY A 38 25.33 -1.73 -0.79
CA GLY A 38 25.88 -2.91 -0.14
C GLY A 38 25.56 -2.96 1.37
N ASP A 39 26.54 -3.34 2.17
CA ASP A 39 26.47 -3.36 3.63
C ASP A 39 26.80 -2.00 4.28
N ALA A 40 26.65 -0.89 3.55
CA ALA A 40 27.04 0.42 4.07
C ALA A 40 26.28 0.74 5.38
N PRO A 41 26.98 1.20 6.43
CA PRO A 41 26.36 1.69 7.67
C PRO A 41 25.34 2.82 7.45
N LEU A 42 25.35 3.42 6.26
CA LEU A 42 24.44 4.50 5.85
C LEU A 42 22.97 4.07 5.85
N LEU A 43 22.64 2.78 5.74
CA LEU A 43 21.27 2.30 5.91
C LEU A 43 20.77 2.49 7.36
N GLU A 44 21.66 2.47 8.35
CA GLU A 44 21.34 2.80 9.75
C GLU A 44 21.08 4.30 9.93
N ALA A 45 21.67 5.15 9.08
CA ALA A 45 21.36 6.57 9.02
C ALA A 45 19.97 6.84 8.39
N GLY A 46 19.37 5.83 7.76
CA GLY A 46 18.00 5.89 7.28
C GLY A 46 17.02 6.25 8.40
N GLY A 47 16.25 7.32 8.19
CA GLY A 47 15.26 7.79 9.16
C GLY A 47 14.10 6.80 9.40
N ARG A 48 13.18 7.16 10.29
CA ARG A 48 12.00 6.34 10.64
C ARG A 48 11.21 5.90 9.39
N ALA A 49 11.06 6.77 8.40
CA ALA A 49 10.31 6.46 7.17
C ALA A 49 10.88 5.25 6.42
N LEU A 50 12.21 5.19 6.24
CA LEU A 50 12.85 4.08 5.55
C LEU A 50 12.64 2.76 6.30
N ARG A 51 12.83 2.77 7.63
CA ARG A 51 12.61 1.59 8.48
C ARG A 51 11.18 1.08 8.39
N GLU A 52 10.19 1.97 8.38
CA GLU A 52 8.78 1.56 8.25
C GLU A 52 8.47 0.98 6.86
N MET A 53 9.01 1.57 5.79
CA MET A 53 8.79 1.10 4.41
C MET A 53 9.47 -0.23 4.12
N THR A 54 10.59 -0.52 4.79
CA THR A 54 11.36 -1.77 4.63
C THR A 54 11.05 -2.81 5.70
N ARG A 55 10.24 -2.49 6.72
CA ARG A 55 9.98 -3.37 7.87
C ARG A 55 9.51 -4.78 7.51
N ILE A 56 8.75 -4.91 6.42
CA ILE A 56 8.15 -6.19 6.00
C ILE A 56 8.98 -6.91 4.92
N SER A 57 10.08 -6.33 4.44
CA SER A 57 10.95 -6.96 3.43
C SER A 57 11.59 -8.26 3.93
N SER A 58 11.73 -8.41 5.26
CA SER A 58 12.25 -9.61 5.93
C SER A 58 11.23 -10.77 6.01
N SER A 59 10.02 -10.60 5.47
CA SER A 59 9.03 -11.68 5.43
C SER A 59 9.56 -12.88 4.64
N PRO A 60 9.40 -14.12 5.12
CA PRO A 60 9.99 -15.29 4.48
C PRO A 60 9.33 -15.58 3.13
N TYR A 61 10.15 -15.85 2.10
CA TYR A 61 9.65 -16.21 0.77
C TYR A 61 8.72 -17.42 0.77
N SER A 62 8.91 -18.39 1.68
CA SER A 62 8.03 -19.56 1.80
C SER A 62 6.57 -19.19 2.04
N MET A 63 6.30 -18.12 2.79
CA MET A 63 4.95 -17.60 3.02
C MET A 63 4.38 -16.93 1.76
N TRP A 64 5.24 -16.18 1.05
CA TRP A 64 4.83 -15.36 -0.09
C TRP A 64 4.78 -16.09 -1.42
N ARG A 65 5.44 -17.26 -1.53
CA ARG A 65 5.48 -18.08 -2.74
C ARG A 65 4.08 -18.42 -3.22
N ASP A 66 3.26 -19.02 -2.35
CA ASP A 66 1.93 -19.48 -2.73
C ASP A 66 1.00 -18.30 -3.01
N ILE A 67 1.12 -17.21 -2.24
CA ILE A 67 0.39 -15.95 -2.48
C ILE A 67 0.72 -15.38 -3.87
N ALA A 68 2.00 -15.32 -4.22
CA ALA A 68 2.46 -14.80 -5.50
C ALA A 68 1.99 -15.67 -6.68
N ILE A 69 1.94 -16.99 -6.51
CA ILE A 69 1.47 -17.92 -7.54
C ILE A 69 -0.06 -17.81 -7.70
N THR A 70 -0.80 -17.88 -6.59
CA THR A 70 -2.27 -17.96 -6.60
C THR A 70 -2.92 -16.64 -7.01
N ASN A 71 -2.30 -15.50 -6.70
CA ASN A 71 -2.81 -14.17 -7.04
C ASN A 71 -1.94 -13.41 -8.06
N LYS A 72 -1.14 -14.15 -8.85
CA LYS A 72 -0.14 -13.62 -9.79
C LYS A 72 -0.66 -12.48 -10.67
N LYS A 73 -1.82 -12.69 -11.30
CA LYS A 73 -2.38 -11.72 -12.26
C LYS A 73 -2.68 -10.39 -11.60
N ASN A 74 -3.38 -10.39 -10.47
CA ASN A 74 -3.75 -9.15 -9.80
C ASN A 74 -2.53 -8.42 -9.21
N ILE A 75 -1.54 -9.18 -8.72
CA ILE A 75 -0.27 -8.60 -8.24
C ILE A 75 0.48 -7.93 -9.39
N ALA A 76 0.62 -8.60 -10.54
CA ALA A 76 1.27 -8.04 -11.72
C ALA A 76 0.55 -6.79 -12.24
N ASP A 77 -0.78 -6.83 -12.32
CA ASP A 77 -1.60 -5.68 -12.73
C ASP A 77 -1.44 -4.50 -11.76
N ALA A 78 -1.33 -4.76 -10.45
CA ALA A 78 -1.13 -3.73 -9.43
C ALA A 78 0.29 -3.13 -9.47
N LEU A 79 1.33 -3.97 -9.66
CA LEU A 79 2.71 -3.54 -9.85
C LEU A 79 2.83 -2.61 -11.06
N LEU A 80 2.34 -3.04 -12.23
CA LEU A 80 2.38 -2.22 -13.45
C LEU A 80 1.71 -0.85 -13.26
N LYS A 81 0.56 -0.83 -12.57
CA LYS A 81 -0.15 0.42 -12.30
C LYS A 81 0.63 1.35 -11.37
N LEU A 82 1.38 0.80 -10.41
CA LEU A 82 2.25 1.58 -9.53
C LEU A 82 3.52 2.04 -10.26
N GLU A 83 4.14 1.18 -11.06
CA GLU A 83 5.30 1.51 -11.89
C GLU A 83 5.02 2.72 -12.78
N GLN A 84 3.87 2.73 -13.46
CA GLN A 84 3.42 3.86 -14.28
C GLN A 84 3.23 5.15 -13.44
N ARG A 85 2.84 5.03 -12.17
CA ARG A 85 2.70 6.16 -11.25
C ARG A 85 4.06 6.68 -10.77
N LEU A 86 4.99 5.78 -10.47
CA LEU A 86 6.39 6.15 -10.17
C LEU A 86 7.07 6.79 -11.37
N ALA A 87 6.83 6.27 -12.59
CA ALA A 87 7.33 6.87 -13.82
C ALA A 87 6.80 8.29 -14.02
N HIS A 88 5.49 8.50 -13.81
CA HIS A 88 4.88 9.82 -13.86
C HIS A 88 5.52 10.78 -12.85
N ILE A 89 5.71 10.35 -11.59
CA ILE A 89 6.39 11.16 -10.56
C ILE A 89 7.82 11.51 -10.99
N ARG A 90 8.60 10.52 -11.45
CA ARG A 90 9.99 10.70 -11.91
C ARG A 90 10.09 11.73 -13.03
N GLU A 91 9.16 11.72 -13.98
CA GLU A 91 9.14 12.61 -15.13
C GLU A 91 8.70 14.04 -14.80
N ASN A 92 8.11 14.26 -13.61
CA ASN A 92 7.44 15.50 -13.26
C ASN A 92 7.95 16.13 -11.95
N LEU A 93 9.16 15.76 -11.50
CA LEU A 93 9.72 16.15 -10.19
C LEU A 93 9.80 17.67 -9.95
N ASP A 94 9.94 18.46 -11.00
CA ASP A 94 10.07 19.93 -10.97
C ASP A 94 8.79 20.65 -11.42
N SER A 95 7.70 19.92 -11.61
CA SER A 95 6.44 20.43 -12.14
C SER A 95 5.35 20.52 -11.07
N ARG A 96 4.26 21.22 -11.42
CA ARG A 96 3.05 21.24 -10.59
C ARG A 96 2.34 19.89 -10.52
N GLU A 97 2.62 18.96 -11.43
CA GLU A 97 2.03 17.62 -11.41
C GLU A 97 2.49 16.83 -10.18
N LEU A 98 3.71 17.05 -9.69
CA LEU A 98 4.16 16.45 -8.43
C LEU A 98 3.26 16.87 -7.26
N ALA A 99 2.89 18.16 -7.19
CA ALA A 99 1.98 18.66 -6.16
C ALA A 99 0.59 18.02 -6.29
N ALA A 100 0.11 17.82 -7.52
CA ALA A 100 -1.16 17.14 -7.78
C ALA A 100 -1.15 15.68 -7.29
N GLU A 101 -0.05 14.95 -7.48
CA GLU A 101 0.10 13.59 -6.97
C GLU A 101 0.15 13.54 -5.44
N PHE A 102 0.78 14.51 -4.78
CA PHE A 102 0.76 14.63 -3.32
C PHE A 102 -0.66 14.90 -2.79
N GLU A 103 -1.44 15.78 -3.45
CA GLU A 103 -2.83 16.02 -3.08
C GLU A 103 -3.72 14.79 -3.31
N ARG A 104 -3.49 14.05 -4.41
CA ARG A 104 -4.15 12.76 -4.65
C ARG A 104 -3.84 11.77 -3.53
N ALA A 105 -2.60 11.68 -3.09
CA ALA A 105 -2.20 10.82 -1.98
C ALA A 105 -2.84 11.26 -0.64
N HIS A 106 -3.02 12.56 -0.42
CA HIS A 106 -3.69 13.09 0.78
C HIS A 106 -5.17 12.66 0.88
N ALA A 107 -5.85 12.40 -0.24
CA ALA A 107 -7.24 11.95 -0.25
C ALA A 107 -7.44 10.66 0.58
N LEU A 108 -6.46 9.73 0.56
CA LEU A 108 -6.50 8.48 1.33
C LEU A 108 -6.66 8.70 2.85
N ARG A 109 -6.17 9.84 3.37
CA ARG A 109 -6.27 10.20 4.80
C ARG A 109 -7.51 11.04 5.11
N LYS A 110 -7.95 11.89 4.18
CA LYS A 110 -9.14 12.74 4.34
C LYS A 110 -10.42 11.91 4.49
N GLU A 111 -10.59 10.84 3.70
CA GLU A 111 -11.75 9.94 3.79
C GLU A 111 -11.81 9.14 5.10
N LYS A 112 -10.66 8.85 5.72
CA LYS A 112 -10.62 8.14 7.00
C LYS A 112 -11.00 9.04 8.20
N GLN A 113 -10.94 10.36 8.04
CA GLN A 113 -11.31 11.32 9.10
C GLN A 113 -12.79 11.72 9.04
N SER A 114 -13.44 11.64 7.87
CA SER A 114 -14.87 11.97 7.71
C SER A 114 -15.82 10.90 8.28
N ILE A 115 -15.35 9.67 8.52
CA ILE A 115 -16.11 8.60 9.17
C ILE A 115 -15.87 8.65 10.69
N SER A 116 -16.39 9.69 11.35
CA SER A 116 -16.49 9.71 12.83
C SER A 116 -17.69 8.85 13.31
N PRO A 117 -17.59 8.08 14.43
CA PRO A 117 -18.59 7.08 14.82
C PRO A 117 -19.96 7.62 15.30
N GLN A 118 -20.24 8.91 15.21
CA GLN A 118 -21.34 9.55 15.97
C GLN A 118 -22.70 9.61 15.27
N ARG A 119 -22.92 8.95 14.11
CA ARG A 119 -24.23 8.96 13.43
C ARG A 119 -24.81 7.56 13.17
N LEU A 120 -25.00 6.80 14.24
CA LEU A 120 -25.93 5.67 14.29
C LEU A 120 -26.66 5.68 15.64
N ARG A 121 -27.38 6.76 15.96
CA ARG A 121 -28.47 6.76 16.95
C ARG A 121 -29.65 7.55 16.39
N GLY A 122 -30.80 6.88 16.37
CA GLY A 122 -32.06 7.31 15.75
C GLY A 122 -32.36 6.35 14.60
N THR A 123 -33.37 5.48 14.64
CA THR A 123 -34.71 5.65 15.21
C THR A 123 -35.37 4.29 15.48
N GLU A 124 -35.58 3.92 16.74
CA GLU A 124 -36.61 2.94 17.13
C GLU A 124 -37.18 3.35 18.49
N LYS A 125 -38.16 4.26 18.46
CA LYS A 125 -39.20 4.38 19.48
C LYS A 125 -40.43 4.99 18.82
N ASP A 126 -41.24 4.13 18.24
CA ASP A 126 -42.68 4.32 18.06
C ASP A 126 -43.32 2.94 17.96
N LYS A 127 -43.55 2.33 19.12
CA LYS A 127 -44.61 1.35 19.39
C LYS A 127 -44.86 1.31 20.91
N ALA A 128 -45.80 2.13 21.35
CA ALA A 128 -46.61 1.92 22.54
C ALA A 128 -47.98 2.53 22.26
#